data_AF-A0A1Y3ES35-F1
#
_entry.id   AF-A0A1Y3ES35-F1
#
_cell.length_a   1.000
_cell.length_b   1.000
_cell.length_c   1.000
_cell.angle_alpha   90.00
_cell.angle_beta   90.00
_cell.angle_gamma   90.00
#
_symmetry.space_group_name_H-M   'P 1'
#
loop_
_entity.id
_entity.type
_entity.pdbx_description
1 polymer ?
#
loop_
_entity_poly.entity_id
_entity_poly.type
_entity_poly.pdbx_seq_one_letter_code
_entity_poly.pdbx_strand_id
1 'polypeptide(L)'
;MYRDLPQNPLVEQIVLSFRTDQQSGLLLYAHDQFYNFIQLHLWESNRLSLTVNSDREVKQCTAIGKSSKFNNMEWKQVAVVRRGHVVHLYVEDVGCKIDATTWMSGNYVTSFIDPYNFQTVIPPRPPVPPNNISNYTLTYVGGLPSQAFYNGRKKRQAVYATKLENYLGCMRGLRIGSDDVDLKKAGERTTDSPDSSGCRFYSKSSLICFNGGHFTVDWSTRTLNEQCHCSDTAFSGKNCSHG
;
A
#
# COMPACT_ATOMS: atom_id res chain seq x y z
N MET A 1 9.41 16.14 12.17
CA MET A 1 8.95 17.33 11.44
C MET A 1 8.00 16.81 10.38
N TYR A 2 6.73 17.21 10.39
CA TYR A 2 5.79 16.84 9.33
C TYR A 2 6.29 17.45 8.02
N ARG A 3 6.45 16.65 6.97
CA ARG A 3 6.72 17.17 5.63
C ARG A 3 5.38 17.21 4.91
N ASP A 4 4.89 18.42 4.69
CA ASP A 4 3.78 18.62 3.77
C ASP A 4 4.24 18.23 2.38
N LEU A 5 3.49 17.34 1.74
CA LEU A 5 3.71 17.01 0.35
C LEU A 5 3.20 18.19 -0.48
N PRO A 6 4.02 18.74 -1.40
CA PRO A 6 3.62 19.88 -2.23
C PRO A 6 2.53 19.51 -3.25
N GLN A 7 2.39 18.21 -3.55
CA GLN A 7 1.48 17.67 -4.54
C GLN A 7 0.40 16.84 -3.85
N ASN A 8 -0.85 16.95 -4.32
CA ASN A 8 -1.98 16.26 -3.71
C ASN A 8 -2.18 14.86 -4.35
N PRO A 9 -1.92 13.75 -3.64
CA PRO A 9 -2.08 12.40 -4.17
C PRO A 9 -3.52 12.03 -4.54
N LEU A 10 -4.53 12.77 -4.08
CA LEU A 10 -5.91 12.55 -4.48
C LEU A 10 -6.23 13.03 -5.89
N VAL A 11 -5.37 13.85 -6.50
CA VAL A 11 -5.59 14.39 -7.87
C VAL A 11 -4.41 14.13 -8.78
N GLU A 12 -3.21 14.06 -8.24
CA GLU A 12 -1.98 13.83 -9.00
C GLU A 12 -1.75 12.35 -9.31
N GLN A 13 -0.88 12.11 -10.31
CA GLN A 13 -0.37 10.77 -10.59
C GLN A 13 0.49 10.28 -9.43
N ILE A 14 0.31 9.02 -9.02
CA ILE A 14 1.16 8.36 -8.03
C ILE A 14 1.95 7.26 -8.74
N VAL A 15 3.26 7.23 -8.54
CA VAL A 15 4.12 6.12 -8.97
C VAL A 15 4.90 5.63 -7.77
N LEU A 16 5.00 4.31 -7.60
CA LEU A 16 5.89 3.69 -6.62
C LEU A 16 6.30 2.30 -7.10
N SER A 17 7.30 1.71 -6.47
CA SER A 17 7.60 0.30 -6.64
C SER A 17 7.71 -0.38 -5.30
N PHE A 18 7.21 -1.62 -5.23
CA PHE A 18 7.22 -2.43 -4.03
C PHE A 18 7.83 -3.81 -4.31
N ARG A 19 8.29 -4.47 -3.25
CA ARG A 19 8.87 -5.81 -3.27
C ARG A 19 8.62 -6.46 -1.92
N THR A 20 7.91 -7.59 -1.91
CA THR A 20 7.50 -8.31 -0.69
C THR A 20 7.27 -9.79 -1.00
N ASP A 21 7.20 -10.62 0.04
CA ASP A 21 6.64 -11.97 0.06
C ASP A 21 5.30 -12.04 0.84
N GLN A 22 4.84 -10.94 1.44
CA GLN A 22 3.57 -10.84 2.16
C GLN A 22 2.38 -11.03 1.20
N GLN A 23 1.35 -11.74 1.65
CA GLN A 23 0.17 -12.00 0.82
C GLN A 23 -0.77 -10.80 0.71
N SER A 24 -0.88 -10.00 1.77
CA SER A 24 -1.79 -8.85 1.85
C SER A 24 -1.12 -7.72 2.62
N GLY A 25 -1.38 -6.46 2.26
CA GLY A 25 -0.82 -5.33 3.01
C GLY A 25 -1.17 -3.98 2.40
N LEU A 26 -1.34 -2.97 3.25
CA LEU A 26 -1.62 -1.60 2.82
C LEU A 26 -0.34 -0.90 2.33
N LEU A 27 -0.29 -0.57 1.03
CA LEU A 27 0.87 0.10 0.43
C LEU A 27 0.83 1.60 0.62
N LEU A 28 -0.32 2.22 0.34
CA LEU A 28 -0.49 3.67 0.42
C LEU A 28 -1.94 3.99 0.78
N TYR A 29 -2.13 4.94 1.69
CA TYR A 29 -3.41 5.53 1.99
C TYR A 29 -3.25 7.04 2.10
N ALA A 30 -4.08 7.81 1.40
CA ALA A 30 -4.13 9.25 1.60
C ALA A 30 -5.58 9.73 1.70
N HIS A 31 -5.81 10.78 2.48
CA HIS A 31 -7.11 11.43 2.56
C HIS A 31 -7.00 12.93 2.85
N ASP A 32 -8.05 13.68 2.51
CA ASP A 32 -8.16 15.11 2.77
C ASP A 32 -9.03 15.42 4.01
N GLN A 33 -9.31 16.70 4.23
CA GLN A 33 -10.19 17.19 5.31
C GLN A 33 -11.65 16.75 5.20
N PHE A 34 -12.11 16.35 4.01
CA PHE A 34 -13.47 15.86 3.77
C PHE A 34 -13.55 14.33 3.80
N TYR A 35 -12.41 13.65 4.01
CA TYR A 35 -12.24 12.21 3.90
C TYR A 35 -12.43 11.67 2.48
N ASN A 36 -12.21 12.51 1.47
CA ASN A 36 -11.89 11.96 0.17
C ASN A 36 -10.58 11.18 0.29
N PHE A 37 -10.54 9.97 -0.25
CA PHE A 37 -9.41 9.08 -0.04
C PHE A 37 -8.97 8.34 -1.30
N ILE A 38 -7.71 7.90 -1.25
CA ILE A 38 -7.14 6.92 -2.16
C ILE A 38 -6.43 5.85 -1.33
N GLN A 39 -6.72 4.59 -1.64
CA GLN A 39 -6.19 3.43 -0.94
C GLN A 39 -5.62 2.46 -1.97
N LEU A 40 -4.35 2.11 -1.82
CA LEU A 40 -3.65 1.11 -2.62
C LEU A 40 -3.19 -0.01 -1.69
N HIS A 41 -3.62 -1.24 -1.96
CA HIS A 41 -3.25 -2.39 -1.15
C HIS A 41 -3.06 -3.66 -1.98
N LEU A 42 -2.15 -4.51 -1.51
CA LEU A 42 -1.97 -5.88 -1.97
C LEU A 42 -2.98 -6.78 -1.24
N TRP A 43 -3.56 -7.73 -1.96
CA TRP A 43 -4.48 -8.73 -1.44
C TRP A 43 -4.22 -10.08 -2.11
N GLU A 44 -4.34 -11.18 -1.36
CA GLU A 44 -4.26 -12.56 -1.90
C GLU A 44 -3.03 -12.84 -2.77
N SER A 45 -1.91 -12.17 -2.51
CA SER A 45 -0.61 -12.31 -3.19
C SER A 45 -0.57 -11.84 -4.66
N ASN A 46 -1.69 -11.85 -5.38
CA ASN A 46 -1.74 -11.56 -6.83
C ASN A 46 -2.76 -10.46 -7.21
N ARG A 47 -3.41 -9.82 -6.24
CA ARG A 47 -4.38 -8.75 -6.48
C ARG A 47 -3.83 -7.44 -5.94
N LEU A 48 -3.74 -6.44 -6.81
CA LEU A 48 -3.45 -5.08 -6.41
C LEU A 48 -4.72 -4.25 -6.58
N SER A 49 -5.25 -3.75 -5.47
CA SER A 49 -6.54 -3.07 -5.43
C SER A 49 -6.36 -1.57 -5.19
N LEU A 50 -6.99 -0.79 -6.06
CA LEU A 50 -7.13 0.65 -5.94
C LEU A 50 -8.56 0.97 -5.51
N THR A 51 -8.73 1.56 -4.34
CA THR A 51 -10.02 1.99 -3.80
C THR A 51 -10.04 3.51 -3.63
N VAL A 52 -11.13 4.14 -4.02
CA VAL A 52 -11.41 5.58 -3.81
C VAL A 52 -12.86 5.75 -3.38
N ASN A 53 -13.20 6.90 -2.80
CA ASN A 53 -14.59 7.30 -2.69
C ASN A 53 -15.05 8.13 -3.90
N SER A 54 -16.35 8.09 -4.16
CA SER A 54 -17.09 9.03 -4.98
C SER A 54 -18.26 9.53 -4.14
N ASP A 55 -18.13 10.74 -3.61
CA ASP A 55 -18.94 11.20 -2.48
C ASP A 55 -18.91 10.19 -1.32
N ARG A 56 -20.06 9.60 -0.93
CA ARG A 56 -20.13 8.57 0.12
C ARG A 56 -19.92 7.14 -0.39
N GLU A 57 -19.98 6.90 -1.69
CA GLU A 57 -19.87 5.56 -2.26
C GLU A 57 -18.40 5.14 -2.43
N VAL A 58 -18.06 3.93 -2.02
CA VAL A 58 -16.73 3.36 -2.24
C VAL A 58 -16.68 2.65 -3.58
N LYS A 59 -15.64 2.94 -4.36
CA LYS A 59 -15.37 2.32 -5.66
C LYS A 59 -13.99 1.71 -5.67
N GLN A 60 -13.88 0.50 -6.22
CA GLN A 60 -12.61 -0.22 -6.33
C GLN A 60 -12.41 -0.74 -7.75
N CYS A 61 -11.15 -0.82 -8.17
CA CYS A 61 -10.74 -1.74 -9.22
C CYS A 61 -9.55 -2.57 -8.73
N THR A 62 -9.42 -3.78 -9.27
CA THR A 62 -8.34 -4.70 -8.90
C THR A 62 -7.60 -5.15 -10.16
N ALA A 63 -6.29 -4.91 -10.20
CA ALA A 63 -5.41 -5.51 -11.18
C ALA A 63 -4.98 -6.89 -10.67
N ILE A 64 -5.08 -7.92 -11.51
CA ILE A 64 -4.78 -9.32 -11.15
C ILE A 64 -3.58 -9.78 -11.98
N GLY A 65 -2.54 -10.27 -11.30
CA GLY A 65 -1.37 -10.84 -11.97
C GLY A 65 -1.73 -12.08 -12.78
N LYS A 66 -1.39 -12.10 -14.08
CA LYS A 66 -1.75 -13.19 -15.00
C LYS A 66 -0.80 -14.38 -14.91
N SER A 67 0.51 -14.11 -15.01
CA SER A 67 1.56 -15.13 -15.11
C SER A 67 2.34 -15.31 -13.81
N SER A 68 2.49 -14.25 -13.02
CA SER A 68 3.18 -14.28 -11.73
C SER A 68 2.40 -13.51 -10.67
N LYS A 69 2.46 -13.98 -9.43
CA LYS A 69 1.98 -13.23 -8.27
C LYS A 69 2.82 -11.96 -8.05
N PHE A 70 2.27 -11.01 -7.30
CA PHE A 70 2.95 -9.73 -7.01
C PHE A 70 3.88 -9.80 -5.80
N ASN A 71 3.73 -10.83 -4.95
CA ASN A 71 4.58 -11.07 -3.78
C ASN A 71 5.74 -12.05 -4.07
N ASN A 72 6.24 -12.12 -5.30
CA ASN A 72 7.29 -13.06 -5.69
C ASN A 72 8.71 -12.58 -5.35
N MET A 73 8.85 -11.62 -4.42
CA MET A 73 10.13 -11.00 -4.08
C MET A 73 10.89 -10.39 -5.28
N GLU A 74 10.17 -9.93 -6.30
CA GLU A 74 10.69 -9.03 -7.34
C GLU A 74 10.12 -7.62 -7.18
N TRP A 75 10.77 -6.64 -7.82
CA TRP A 75 10.24 -5.29 -7.86
C TRP A 75 9.02 -5.24 -8.78
N LYS A 76 7.89 -4.77 -8.25
CA LYS A 76 6.68 -4.46 -9.02
C LYS A 76 6.50 -2.95 -9.07
N GLN A 77 6.46 -2.38 -10.27
CA GLN A 77 6.18 -0.95 -10.48
C GLN A 77 4.67 -0.75 -10.57
N VAL A 78 4.18 0.24 -9.82
CA VAL A 78 2.78 0.62 -9.76
C VAL A 78 2.64 2.07 -10.19
N ALA A 79 1.62 2.34 -11.01
CA ALA A 79 1.20 3.69 -11.34
C ALA A 79 -0.31 3.84 -11.15
N VAL A 80 -0.72 4.88 -10.43
CA VAL A 80 -2.11 5.33 -10.33
C VAL A 80 -2.23 6.61 -11.15
N VAL A 81 -3.07 6.58 -12.18
CA VAL A 81 -3.20 7.67 -13.15
C VAL A 81 -4.65 8.12 -13.22
N ARG A 82 -4.87 9.42 -13.08
CA ARG A 82 -6.19 10.03 -13.28
C ARG A 82 -6.32 10.58 -14.68
N ARG A 83 -7.42 10.26 -15.36
CA ARG A 83 -7.77 10.79 -16.68
C ARG A 83 -9.18 11.36 -16.59
N GLY A 84 -9.26 12.67 -16.36
CA GLY A 84 -10.52 13.32 -15.99
C GLY A 84 -11.05 12.74 -14.66
N HIS A 85 -12.26 12.21 -14.68
CA HIS A 85 -12.92 11.62 -13.51
C HIS A 85 -12.77 10.10 -13.42
N VAL A 86 -11.87 9.49 -14.20
CA VAL A 86 -11.60 8.05 -14.17
C VAL A 86 -10.21 7.82 -13.59
N VAL A 87 -10.11 6.87 -12.67
CA VAL A 87 -8.85 6.49 -12.04
C VAL A 87 -8.43 5.12 -12.56
N HIS A 88 -7.18 5.06 -13.02
CA HIS A 88 -6.55 3.87 -13.56
C HIS A 88 -5.45 3.39 -12.60
N LEU A 89 -5.36 2.08 -12.44
CA LEU A 89 -4.25 1.40 -11.78
C LEU A 89 -3.50 0.59 -12.83
N TYR A 90 -2.18 0.70 -12.82
CA TYR A 90 -1.27 -0.13 -13.60
C TYR A 90 -0.26 -0.76 -12.65
N VAL A 91 -0.01 -2.06 -12.84
CA VAL A 91 1.08 -2.78 -12.18
C VAL A 91 1.69 -3.73 -13.20
N GLU A 92 2.97 -3.55 -13.49
CA GLU A 92 3.65 -4.27 -14.59
C GLU A 92 2.90 -4.15 -15.92
N ASP A 93 2.44 -5.28 -16.48
CA ASP A 93 1.73 -5.40 -17.76
C ASP A 93 0.20 -5.49 -17.60
N VAL A 94 -0.32 -5.42 -16.36
CA VAL A 94 -1.75 -5.48 -16.07
C VAL A 94 -2.26 -4.17 -15.51
N GLY A 95 -3.53 -3.89 -15.73
CA GLY A 95 -4.16 -2.69 -15.20
C GLY A 95 -5.66 -2.86 -15.03
N CYS A 96 -6.23 -1.98 -14.23
CA CYS A 96 -7.67 -1.85 -14.05
C CYS A 96 -8.06 -0.37 -14.10
N LYS A 97 -9.34 -0.12 -14.29
CA LYS A 97 -9.94 1.21 -14.19
C LYS A 97 -11.18 1.15 -13.33
N ILE A 98 -11.49 2.23 -12.63
CA ILE A 98 -12.77 2.38 -11.96
C ILE A 98 -13.78 2.84 -13.02
N ASP A 99 -14.69 1.95 -13.41
CA ASP A 99 -15.60 2.14 -14.58
C ASP A 99 -16.61 3.28 -14.43
N ALA A 100 -16.70 3.90 -13.26
CA ALA A 100 -17.62 5.00 -12.99
C ALA A 100 -16.85 6.31 -12.69
N THR A 101 -17.42 7.41 -13.16
CA THR A 101 -16.99 8.77 -12.84
C THR A 101 -16.87 8.95 -11.33
N THR A 102 -15.69 9.37 -10.86
CA THR A 102 -15.39 9.62 -9.45
C THR A 102 -15.46 11.11 -9.15
N TRP A 103 -16.25 11.48 -8.14
CA TRP A 103 -16.38 12.86 -7.67
C TRP A 103 -15.94 12.95 -6.22
N MET A 104 -14.98 13.82 -5.94
CA MET A 104 -14.63 14.14 -4.55
C MET A 104 -15.81 14.85 -3.89
N SER A 105 -16.13 14.48 -2.66
CA SER A 105 -17.14 15.19 -1.87
C SER A 105 -16.62 16.59 -1.52
N GLY A 106 -17.47 17.59 -1.71
CA GLY A 106 -17.25 18.94 -1.19
C GLY A 106 -17.69 19.10 0.27
N ASN A 107 -18.27 18.04 0.85
CA ASN A 107 -18.72 17.99 2.24
C ASN A 107 -17.99 16.89 2.97
N TYR A 108 -17.95 17.01 4.29
CA TYR A 108 -17.36 15.99 5.14
C TYR A 108 -18.14 14.67 5.08
N VAL A 109 -17.46 13.58 4.73
CA VAL A 109 -18.05 12.25 4.63
C VAL A 109 -18.08 11.60 6.02
N THR A 110 -19.28 11.50 6.60
CA THR A 110 -19.49 10.91 7.94
C THR A 110 -19.53 9.39 7.93
N SER A 111 -19.92 8.78 6.81
CA SER A 111 -19.94 7.34 6.62
C SER A 111 -19.78 6.99 5.15
N PHE A 112 -19.02 5.93 4.90
CA PHE A 112 -18.85 5.34 3.58
C PHE A 112 -19.85 4.19 3.36
N ILE A 113 -20.36 4.10 2.14
CA ILE A 113 -21.17 3.00 1.64
C ILE A 113 -20.21 2.07 0.89
N ASP A 114 -19.83 0.98 1.53
CA ASP A 114 -18.96 -0.07 0.98
C ASP A 114 -19.78 -1.36 0.79
N PRO A 115 -20.58 -1.46 -0.29
CA PRO A 115 -21.53 -2.56 -0.46
C PRO A 115 -20.85 -3.91 -0.71
N TYR A 116 -19.57 -3.89 -1.09
CA TYR A 116 -18.79 -5.08 -1.43
C TYR A 116 -17.72 -5.41 -0.39
N ASN A 117 -17.64 -4.66 0.72
CA ASN A 117 -16.69 -4.86 1.81
C ASN A 117 -15.23 -4.91 1.30
N PHE A 118 -14.83 -3.86 0.57
CA PHE A 118 -13.51 -3.67 -0.04
C PHE A 118 -12.36 -3.45 0.95
N GLN A 119 -12.55 -3.78 2.22
CA GLN A 119 -11.61 -3.51 3.31
C GLN A 119 -11.23 -2.03 3.37
N THR A 120 -12.23 -1.17 3.18
CA THR A 120 -12.06 0.28 3.21
C THR A 120 -11.51 0.73 4.56
N VAL A 121 -10.43 1.50 4.53
CA VAL A 121 -9.90 2.18 5.70
C VAL A 121 -10.90 3.25 6.13
N ILE A 122 -11.34 3.20 7.39
CA ILE A 122 -12.20 4.22 7.97
C ILE A 122 -11.36 5.17 8.82
N PRO A 123 -11.27 6.47 8.46
CA PRO A 123 -10.56 7.46 9.24
C PRO A 123 -11.22 7.73 10.60
N PRO A 124 -10.45 8.13 11.62
CA PRO A 124 -11.01 8.46 12.94
C PRO A 124 -11.94 9.66 12.84
N ARG A 125 -13.02 9.69 13.62
CA ARG A 125 -13.89 10.87 13.65
C ARG A 125 -13.14 12.08 14.23
N PRO A 126 -13.17 13.25 13.56
CA PRO A 126 -12.58 14.45 14.09
C PRO A 126 -13.41 14.92 15.29
N PRO A 127 -12.76 15.48 16.31
CA PRO A 127 -13.44 15.96 17.52
C PRO A 127 -14.23 17.26 17.29
N VAL A 128 -14.09 17.91 16.12
CA VAL A 128 -14.67 19.23 15.83
C VAL A 128 -15.49 19.16 14.53
N PRO A 129 -16.62 19.89 14.44
CA PRO A 129 -17.38 20.02 13.19
C PRO A 129 -16.50 20.51 12.03
N PRO A 130 -16.72 20.05 10.78
CA PRO A 130 -15.84 20.27 9.63
C PRO A 130 -15.66 21.74 9.22
N ASN A 131 -16.51 22.62 9.73
CA ASN A 131 -16.73 23.99 9.26
C ASN A 131 -15.51 24.91 9.47
N ASN A 132 -14.54 24.50 10.28
CA ASN A 132 -13.35 25.29 10.65
C ASN A 132 -12.02 24.55 10.38
N ILE A 133 -12.02 23.55 9.49
CA ILE A 133 -10.82 22.77 9.20
C ILE A 133 -10.13 23.34 7.95
N SER A 134 -8.88 23.79 8.10
CA SER A 134 -8.03 24.19 6.98
C SER A 134 -7.75 23.01 6.05
N ASN A 135 -7.68 23.27 4.75
CA ASN A 135 -7.42 22.24 3.75
C ASN A 135 -6.11 21.50 4.04
N TYR A 136 -6.15 20.17 3.98
CA TYR A 136 -4.97 19.33 4.19
C TYR A 136 -5.06 18.05 3.35
N THR A 137 -3.94 17.37 3.18
CA THR A 137 -3.91 15.99 2.72
C THR A 137 -2.90 15.22 3.56
N LEU A 138 -3.36 14.14 4.20
CA LEU A 138 -2.50 13.22 4.95
C LEU A 138 -2.20 12.02 4.06
N THR A 139 -0.91 11.65 3.99
CA THR A 139 -0.45 10.48 3.23
C THR A 139 0.31 9.54 4.13
N TYR A 140 -0.09 8.29 4.10
CA TYR A 140 0.47 7.17 4.85
C TYR A 140 1.03 6.16 3.85
N VAL A 141 2.24 5.67 4.11
CA VAL A 141 2.93 4.71 3.24
C VAL A 141 3.33 3.50 4.07
N GLY A 142 2.97 2.32 3.60
CA GLY A 142 3.32 1.04 4.22
C GLY A 142 2.48 0.65 5.44
N GLY A 143 1.50 1.44 5.85
CA GLY A 143 0.65 1.10 6.98
C GLY A 143 -0.05 2.30 7.60
N LEU A 144 -0.86 2.03 8.62
CA LEU A 144 -1.59 3.04 9.39
C LEU A 144 -1.37 2.83 10.89
N PRO A 145 -1.42 3.90 11.69
CA PRO A 145 -1.60 3.76 13.12
C PRO A 145 -2.98 3.14 13.38
N SER A 146 -3.00 1.85 13.71
CA SER A 146 -4.22 1.07 14.01
C SER A 146 -4.13 0.45 15.40
N GLN A 147 -5.28 0.16 16.00
CA GLN A 147 -5.42 -0.25 17.41
C GLN A 147 -4.52 -1.44 17.82
N ALA A 148 -4.18 -2.32 16.87
CA ALA A 148 -3.28 -3.45 17.08
C ALA A 148 -1.84 -3.05 17.46
N PHE A 149 -1.41 -1.83 17.13
CA PHE A 149 -0.06 -1.30 17.39
C PHE A 149 -0.01 -0.35 18.61
N TYR A 150 -1.10 -0.23 19.38
CA TYR A 150 -1.24 0.75 20.47
C TYR A 150 -0.61 0.35 21.81
N ASN A 151 0.14 -0.76 21.87
CA ASN A 151 0.77 -1.20 23.11
C ASN A 151 2.04 -0.39 23.43
N GLY A 152 1.90 0.84 23.95
CA GLY A 152 2.96 1.43 24.79
C GLY A 152 3.31 2.93 24.72
N ARG A 153 2.49 3.87 24.23
CA ARG A 153 2.86 5.32 24.27
C ARG A 153 1.77 6.33 24.66
N LYS A 154 2.27 7.47 25.17
CA LYS A 154 1.64 8.56 25.94
C LYS A 154 1.09 9.75 25.11
N LYS A 155 0.84 9.62 23.80
CA LYS A 155 0.33 10.73 22.95
C LYS A 155 -0.99 10.34 22.27
N ARG A 156 -1.93 11.29 22.17
CA ARG A 156 -3.19 11.14 21.43
C ARG A 156 -2.88 11.05 19.93
N GLN A 157 -2.88 9.84 19.36
CA GLN A 157 -2.75 9.61 17.92
C GLN A 157 -4.06 9.09 17.34
N ALA A 158 -4.36 9.51 16.11
CA ALA A 158 -5.52 9.08 15.32
C ALA A 158 -5.48 7.56 15.07
N VAL A 159 -6.55 6.85 15.44
CA VAL A 159 -6.71 5.39 15.21
C VAL A 159 -7.53 5.20 13.94
N TYR A 160 -6.94 4.58 12.92
CA TYR A 160 -7.68 4.18 11.73
C TYR A 160 -8.29 2.79 11.92
N ALA A 161 -9.56 2.63 11.56
CA ALA A 161 -10.20 1.32 11.57
C ALA A 161 -9.96 0.64 10.22
N THR A 162 -9.23 -0.47 10.23
CA THR A 162 -8.92 -1.24 9.02
C THR A 162 -8.71 -2.71 9.37
N LYS A 163 -9.02 -3.59 8.42
CA LYS A 163 -8.69 -5.03 8.47
C LYS A 163 -7.37 -5.33 7.74
N LEU A 164 -6.82 -4.35 7.03
CA LEU A 164 -5.58 -4.51 6.30
C LEU A 164 -4.39 -4.50 7.26
N GLU A 165 -3.46 -5.41 7.02
CA GLU A 165 -2.18 -5.44 7.70
C GLU A 165 -1.28 -4.29 7.21
N ASN A 166 -0.34 -3.89 8.06
CA ASN A 166 0.76 -3.05 7.62
C ASN A 166 1.62 -3.83 6.62
N TYR A 167 2.13 -3.13 5.62
CA TYR A 167 2.99 -3.72 4.61
C TYR A 167 4.39 -3.98 5.18
N LEU A 168 4.82 -5.22 5.04
CA LEU A 168 6.18 -5.67 5.30
C LEU A 168 6.87 -5.89 3.96
N GLY A 169 7.84 -5.04 3.66
CA GLY A 169 8.45 -5.07 2.35
C GLY A 169 9.41 -3.94 2.10
N CYS A 170 9.93 -3.90 0.89
CA CYS A 170 10.66 -2.74 0.40
C CYS A 170 9.76 -1.86 -0.45
N MET A 171 10.00 -0.56 -0.39
CA MET A 171 9.41 0.42 -1.32
C MET A 171 10.48 1.36 -1.84
N ARG A 172 10.31 1.84 -3.07
CA ARG A 172 11.18 2.86 -3.69
C ARG A 172 10.43 3.66 -4.74
N GLY A 173 11.03 4.79 -5.11
CA GLY A 173 10.58 5.60 -6.25
C GLY A 173 9.18 6.15 -6.08
N LEU A 174 8.78 6.50 -4.85
CA LEU A 174 7.52 7.19 -4.63
C LEU A 174 7.59 8.57 -5.28
N ARG A 175 6.72 8.81 -6.26
CA ARG A 175 6.51 10.08 -6.91
C ARG A 175 5.03 10.44 -6.87
N ILE A 176 4.72 11.69 -6.52
CA ILE A 176 3.37 12.25 -6.54
C ILE A 176 3.39 13.50 -7.41
N GLY A 177 2.70 13.45 -8.54
CA GLY A 177 2.78 14.49 -9.57
C GLY A 177 4.23 14.66 -10.03
N SER A 178 4.76 15.87 -9.85
CA SER A 178 6.17 16.20 -10.13
C SER A 178 7.11 16.05 -8.93
N ASP A 179 6.62 15.67 -7.74
CA ASP A 179 7.44 15.56 -6.52
C ASP A 179 7.99 14.14 -6.34
N ASP A 180 9.32 14.03 -6.31
CA ASP A 180 10.03 12.81 -5.93
C ASP A 180 10.18 12.74 -4.40
N VAL A 181 9.42 11.84 -3.78
CA VAL A 181 9.35 11.72 -2.32
C VAL A 181 10.48 10.83 -1.81
N ASP A 182 11.46 11.44 -1.14
CA ASP A 182 12.48 10.69 -0.41
C ASP A 182 11.87 10.02 0.84
N LEU A 183 11.41 8.77 0.67
CA LEU A 183 10.85 7.93 1.74
C LEU A 183 11.78 7.79 2.95
N LYS A 184 13.09 8.02 2.81
CA LYS A 184 14.02 7.95 3.95
C LYS A 184 13.99 9.19 4.83
N LYS A 185 13.52 10.32 4.29
CA LYS A 185 13.49 11.62 4.98
C LYS A 185 12.06 12.15 5.15
N ALA A 186 11.09 11.57 4.46
CA ALA A 186 9.71 12.01 4.47
C ALA A 186 8.97 11.56 5.74
N GLY A 187 8.19 12.48 6.29
CA GLY A 187 7.17 12.21 7.29
C GLY A 187 7.65 11.85 8.70
N GLU A 188 6.68 11.65 9.58
CA GLU A 188 6.90 11.08 10.91
C GLU A 188 6.94 9.55 10.77
N ARG A 189 8.06 8.93 11.16
CA ARG A 189 8.16 7.47 11.22
C ARG A 189 7.51 6.94 12.49
N THR A 190 6.71 5.88 12.34
CA THR A 190 6.31 5.07 13.48
C THR A 190 7.52 4.28 13.98
N THR A 191 7.51 3.92 15.26
CA THR A 191 8.56 3.10 15.90
C THR A 191 8.75 1.75 15.24
N ASP A 192 7.73 1.31 14.51
CA ASP A 192 7.61 -0.03 13.95
C ASP A 192 8.14 -0.05 12.49
N SER A 193 8.65 1.08 12.00
CA SER A 193 9.35 1.23 10.72
C SER A 193 10.83 1.55 10.97
N PRO A 194 11.64 0.57 11.42
CA PRO A 194 13.05 0.80 11.72
C PRO A 194 13.82 1.24 10.47
N ASP A 195 14.76 2.17 10.65
CA ASP A 195 15.57 2.68 9.54
C ASP A 195 16.40 1.54 8.94
N SER A 196 16.01 1.19 7.73
CA SER A 196 16.49 0.04 7.00
C SER A 196 17.21 0.61 5.79
N SER A 197 18.54 0.76 5.89
CA SER A 197 19.37 1.29 4.82
C SER A 197 19.41 0.31 3.63
N GLY A 198 18.38 0.39 2.79
CA GLY A 198 18.27 -0.36 1.53
C GLY A 198 17.44 -1.65 1.61
N CYS A 199 17.20 -2.23 0.44
CA CYS A 199 16.44 -3.47 0.23
C CYS A 199 17.39 -4.61 -0.20
N ARG A 200 18.38 -4.89 0.64
CA ARG A 200 19.31 -6.00 0.44
C ARG A 200 19.09 -7.02 1.54
N PHE A 201 18.94 -8.27 1.15
CA PHE A 201 18.82 -9.41 2.05
C PHE A 201 20.00 -10.31 1.78
N TYR A 202 20.68 -10.73 2.85
CA TYR A 202 21.82 -11.63 2.74
C TYR A 202 21.32 -13.06 2.96
N SER A 203 21.62 -13.94 2.01
CA SER A 203 21.54 -15.38 2.24
C SER A 203 22.78 -15.81 2.99
N LYS A 204 22.62 -16.61 4.05
CA LYS A 204 23.74 -17.27 4.73
C LYS A 204 24.25 -18.49 3.95
N SER A 205 23.50 -18.95 2.96
CA SER A 205 23.79 -20.12 2.15
C SER A 205 23.97 -19.78 0.66
N SER A 206 24.66 -20.65 -0.08
CA SER A 206 24.75 -20.60 -1.54
C SER A 206 23.50 -21.18 -2.23
N LEU A 207 22.38 -21.31 -1.52
CA LEU A 207 21.12 -21.80 -2.08
C LEU A 207 20.61 -20.83 -3.15
N ILE A 208 20.06 -21.36 -4.23
CA ILE A 208 19.47 -20.60 -5.33
C ILE A 208 18.09 -21.19 -5.59
N CYS A 209 17.06 -20.36 -5.70
CA CYS A 209 15.73 -20.81 -6.09
C CYS A 209 15.60 -20.87 -7.61
N PHE A 210 15.17 -22.02 -8.14
CA PHE A 210 14.97 -22.24 -9.57
C PHE A 210 13.49 -22.12 -9.96
N ASN A 211 13.23 -22.11 -11.26
CA ASN A 211 11.88 -22.25 -11.85
C ASN A 211 10.82 -21.26 -11.35
N GLY A 212 11.23 -20.01 -11.05
CA GLY A 212 10.34 -18.97 -10.54
C GLY A 212 10.07 -19.03 -9.02
N GLY A 213 10.70 -19.97 -8.31
CA GLY A 213 10.71 -19.96 -6.86
C GLY A 213 11.50 -18.77 -6.31
N HIS A 214 11.15 -18.34 -5.10
CA HIS A 214 11.81 -17.20 -4.44
C HIS A 214 12.04 -17.48 -2.95
N PHE A 215 12.99 -16.78 -2.35
CA PHE A 215 13.19 -16.82 -0.91
C PHE A 215 12.09 -16.06 -0.18
N THR A 216 11.65 -16.59 0.96
CA THR A 216 10.89 -15.81 1.94
C THR A 216 11.83 -15.05 2.87
N VAL A 217 11.33 -13.97 3.46
CA VAL A 217 12.10 -13.07 4.31
C VAL A 217 11.55 -13.14 5.73
N ASP A 218 12.43 -13.34 6.69
CA ASP A 218 12.13 -12.96 8.07
C ASP A 218 12.28 -11.45 8.19
N TRP A 219 11.16 -10.71 8.14
CA TRP A 219 11.15 -9.25 8.20
C TRP A 219 11.61 -8.69 9.55
N SER A 220 11.59 -9.48 10.63
CA SER A 220 12.04 -9.05 11.95
C SER A 220 13.58 -8.99 12.03
N THR A 221 14.25 -9.99 11.46
CA THR A 221 15.73 -10.07 11.42
C THR A 221 16.32 -9.59 10.10
N ARG A 222 15.47 -9.37 9.10
CA ARG A 222 15.81 -9.00 7.71
C ARG A 222 16.75 -10.01 7.03
N THR A 223 16.52 -11.29 7.29
CA THR A 223 17.30 -12.38 6.69
C THR A 223 16.44 -13.22 5.74
N LEU A 224 17.09 -13.83 4.74
CA LEU A 224 16.42 -14.80 3.88
C LEU A 224 16.28 -16.12 4.62
N ASN A 225 15.09 -16.71 4.57
CA ASN A 225 14.89 -18.08 5.03
C ASN A 225 15.61 -19.05 4.08
N GLU A 226 16.29 -20.07 4.59
CA GLU A 226 17.07 -21.03 3.77
C GLU A 226 16.20 -22.10 3.08
N GLN A 227 15.01 -21.70 2.64
CA GLN A 227 14.07 -22.53 1.90
C GLN A 227 13.36 -21.67 0.85
N CYS A 228 13.30 -22.18 -0.38
CA CYS A 228 12.57 -21.52 -1.45
C CYS A 228 11.06 -21.77 -1.34
N HIS A 229 10.29 -20.74 -1.61
CA HIS A 229 8.85 -20.84 -1.80
C HIS A 229 8.57 -21.29 -3.23
N CYS A 230 8.13 -22.54 -3.37
CA CYS A 230 7.87 -23.18 -4.66
C CYS A 230 6.37 -23.33 -4.98
N SER A 231 5.47 -22.99 -4.04
CA SER A 231 4.03 -23.24 -4.16
C SER A 231 3.36 -22.55 -5.35
N ASP A 232 4.01 -21.53 -5.90
CA ASP A 232 3.56 -20.78 -7.07
C ASP A 232 4.14 -21.33 -8.39
N THR A 233 4.81 -22.47 -8.32
CA THR A 233 5.50 -23.13 -9.43
C THR A 233 5.01 -24.57 -9.56
N ALA A 234 5.29 -25.21 -10.70
CA ALA A 234 5.05 -26.65 -10.87
C ALA A 234 6.14 -27.52 -10.21
N PHE A 235 7.08 -26.92 -9.48
CA PHE A 235 8.27 -27.58 -8.95
C PHE A 235 8.26 -27.66 -7.43
N SER A 236 9.05 -28.59 -6.89
CA SER A 236 9.16 -28.89 -5.47
C SER A 236 10.63 -29.04 -5.04
N GLY A 237 10.83 -29.37 -3.75
CA GLY A 237 12.15 -29.50 -3.14
C GLY A 237 12.69 -28.19 -2.55
N LYS A 238 13.86 -28.26 -1.90
CA LYS A 238 14.45 -27.15 -1.14
C LYS A 238 14.71 -25.89 -1.98
N ASN A 239 14.96 -26.08 -3.27
CA ASN A 239 15.31 -25.04 -4.25
C ASN A 239 14.39 -25.00 -5.48
N CYS A 240 13.22 -25.66 -5.44
CA CYS A 240 12.27 -25.73 -6.55
C CYS A 240 12.87 -26.35 -7.83
N SER A 241 13.73 -27.37 -7.70
CA SER A 241 14.39 -28.02 -8.84
C SER A 241 13.76 -29.34 -9.27
N HIS A 242 12.86 -29.92 -8.46
CA HIS A 242 12.24 -31.21 -8.75
C HIS A 242 10.87 -30.99 -9.42
N GLY A 243 10.64 -31.58 -10.58
CA GLY A 243 9.36 -31.56 -11.30
C GLY A 243 8.56 -32.85 -11.14
#